data_AF-A0A7S4HQD5-F1
#
_entry.id   AF-A0A7S4HQD5-F1
#
_cell.length_a   1.000
_cell.length_b   1.000
_cell.length_c   1.000
_cell.angle_alpha   90.00
_cell.angle_beta   90.00
_cell.angle_gamma   90.00
#
_symmetry.space_group_name_H-M   'P 1'
#
loop_
_entity.id
_entity.type
_entity.pdbx_description
1 polymer ?
#
loop_
_entity_poly.entity_id
_entity_poly.type
_entity_poly.pdbx_seq_one_letter_code
_entity_poly.pdbx_strand_id
1 'polypeptide(L)'
;LAFNPYPLMGPSQDNSWPRGYPIAKLQSNFADASAYAPEHWDVGDIPYSNVGVIQSVCDGDPDNDAIFRLTRPGALDFTFDRTPLAMNLLVPHTAYSPYNAQATTHLYAAFWGLYLPISVPGRVTDIWRSYITQRIMKEVGLHLVYSPPIVRHDRSAHDYLADFQAESDLYVKANKFLQCLDEWMSDDPDS
;
A
#
# COMPACT_ATOMS: atom_id res chain seq x y z
N LEU A 1 -3.40 6.79 10.99
CA LEU A 1 -4.15 5.72 10.30
C LEU A 1 -3.55 5.31 8.97
N ALA A 2 -3.34 6.20 7.99
CA ALA A 2 -2.79 5.79 6.69
C ALA A 2 -1.27 6.01 6.65
N PHE A 3 -0.52 5.07 6.09
CA PHE A 3 0.92 5.14 5.91
C PHE A 3 1.26 5.04 4.42
N ASN A 4 2.04 5.98 3.91
CA ASN A 4 2.53 5.95 2.53
C ASN A 4 3.93 5.33 2.52
N PRO A 5 4.12 4.13 1.96
CA PRO A 5 5.41 3.46 1.92
C PRO A 5 6.33 4.01 0.83
N TYR A 6 5.79 4.56 -0.26
CA TYR A 6 6.57 4.89 -1.46
C TYR A 6 7.74 5.84 -1.20
N PRO A 7 7.61 6.95 -0.43
CA PRO A 7 8.73 7.84 -0.12
C PRO A 7 9.94 7.15 0.52
N LEU A 8 9.71 6.05 1.26
CA LEU A 8 10.76 5.30 1.96
C LEU A 8 11.39 4.18 1.11
N MET A 9 10.81 3.87 -0.04
CA MET A 9 11.31 2.85 -0.96
C MET A 9 12.28 3.44 -2.01
N GLY A 10 12.72 4.69 -1.82
CA GLY A 10 13.62 5.41 -2.73
C GLY A 10 13.03 5.65 -4.12
N PRO A 11 11.86 6.30 -4.23
CA PRO A 11 11.22 6.52 -5.52
C PRO A 11 11.97 7.58 -6.33
N SER A 12 12.10 7.36 -7.63
CA SER A 12 12.62 8.34 -8.60
C SER A 12 11.69 9.53 -8.83
N GLN A 13 10.42 9.42 -8.44
CA GLN A 13 9.43 10.49 -8.54
C GLN A 13 8.96 10.92 -7.14
N ASP A 14 9.17 12.21 -6.84
CA ASP A 14 8.79 12.83 -5.58
C ASP A 14 7.28 12.78 -5.34
N ASN A 15 6.86 12.84 -4.09
CA ASN A 15 5.45 12.93 -3.71
C ASN A 15 4.62 11.80 -4.36
N SER A 16 5.15 10.58 -4.38
CA SER A 16 4.51 9.40 -4.95
C SER A 16 3.74 8.62 -3.89
N TRP A 17 2.67 7.93 -4.30
CA TRP A 17 1.83 7.15 -3.40
C TRP A 17 1.24 5.92 -4.11
N PRO A 18 0.97 4.82 -3.38
CA PRO A 18 0.27 3.66 -3.92
C PRO A 18 -1.23 3.92 -4.10
N ARG A 19 -1.83 3.20 -5.04
CA ARG A 19 -3.25 3.26 -5.35
C ARG A 19 -4.08 2.95 -4.12
N GLY A 20 -5.06 3.83 -3.88
CA GLY A 20 -5.96 3.77 -2.74
C GLY A 20 -5.39 4.30 -1.43
N TYR A 21 -4.17 4.85 -1.42
CA TYR A 21 -3.78 5.75 -0.34
C TYR A 21 -4.81 6.90 -0.26
N PRO A 22 -5.34 7.25 0.92
CA PRO A 22 -6.42 8.22 1.01
C PRO A 22 -6.00 9.60 0.48
N ILE A 23 -6.60 10.02 -0.63
CA ILE A 23 -6.19 11.26 -1.33
C ILE A 23 -6.31 12.52 -0.47
N ALA A 24 -7.23 12.52 0.49
CA ALA A 24 -7.40 13.60 1.46
C ALA A 24 -6.17 13.82 2.37
N LYS A 25 -5.25 12.85 2.43
CA LYS A 25 -4.02 12.89 3.23
C LYS A 25 -2.78 13.26 2.42
N LEU A 26 -2.89 13.41 1.10
CA LEU A 26 -1.73 13.67 0.24
C LEU A 26 -1.02 14.98 0.57
N GLN A 27 -1.77 16.07 0.78
CA GLN A 27 -1.15 17.37 1.09
C GLN A 27 -0.35 17.34 2.39
N SER A 28 -0.91 16.74 3.45
CA SER A 28 -0.17 16.53 4.70
C SER A 28 1.01 15.59 4.51
N ASN A 29 0.85 14.55 3.68
CA ASN A 29 1.91 13.58 3.40
C ASN A 29 3.11 14.22 2.69
N PHE A 30 2.88 15.15 1.76
CA PHE A 30 3.93 15.85 1.03
C PHE A 30 4.60 16.94 1.87
N ALA A 31 3.82 17.62 2.72
CA ALA A 31 4.34 18.65 3.60
C ALA A 31 5.24 18.08 4.72
N ASP A 32 4.99 16.83 5.14
CA ASP A 32 5.73 16.17 6.20
C ASP A 32 6.87 15.30 5.66
N ALA A 33 7.75 15.91 4.85
CA ALA A 33 8.97 15.25 4.39
C ALA A 33 9.87 14.82 5.58
N SER A 34 9.78 15.51 6.72
CA SER A 34 10.47 15.17 7.96
C SER A 34 10.06 13.82 8.55
N ALA A 35 8.77 13.44 8.48
CA ALA A 35 8.33 12.12 8.94
C ALA A 35 8.98 10.96 8.18
N TYR A 36 9.58 11.25 7.03
CA TYR A 36 10.31 10.31 6.19
C TYR A 36 11.82 10.50 6.26
N ALA A 37 12.35 11.17 7.29
CA ALA A 37 13.79 11.36 7.45
C ALA A 37 14.46 10.16 8.16
N PRO A 38 15.70 9.77 7.79
CA PRO A 38 16.41 8.61 8.34
C PRO A 38 16.48 8.52 9.86
N GLU A 39 16.57 9.67 10.52
CA GLU A 39 16.61 9.82 11.98
C GLU A 39 15.35 9.33 12.70
N HIS A 40 14.26 9.08 11.98
CA HIS A 40 13.00 8.55 12.51
C HIS A 40 12.81 7.06 12.23
N TRP A 41 13.82 6.37 11.69
CA TRP A 41 13.72 4.97 11.32
C TRP A 41 14.45 4.07 12.31
N ASP A 42 13.75 3.06 12.81
CA ASP A 42 14.36 1.97 13.55
C ASP A 42 14.74 0.86 12.56
N VAL A 43 16.02 0.50 12.56
CA VAL A 43 16.51 -0.67 11.83
C VAL A 43 16.55 -1.85 12.79
N GLY A 44 15.87 -2.94 12.41
CA GLY A 44 15.84 -4.15 13.22
C GLY A 44 15.24 -5.34 12.48
N ASP A 45 15.19 -6.46 13.19
CA ASP A 45 14.67 -7.72 12.69
C ASP A 45 13.24 -7.96 13.20
N ILE A 46 12.44 -8.64 12.38
CA ILE A 46 11.17 -9.22 12.80
C ILE A 46 11.19 -10.74 12.59
N PRO A 47 10.59 -11.53 13.48
CA PRO A 47 10.44 -12.96 13.24
C PRO A 47 9.67 -13.21 11.95
N TYR A 48 10.15 -14.14 11.12
CA TYR A 48 9.47 -14.51 9.87
C TYR A 48 8.03 -14.99 10.12
N SER A 49 7.78 -15.65 11.25
CA SER A 49 6.44 -16.07 11.70
C SER A 49 5.45 -14.91 11.87
N ASN A 50 5.95 -13.69 12.03
CA ASN A 50 5.14 -12.49 12.24
C ASN A 50 4.89 -11.75 10.92
N VAL A 51 5.39 -12.23 9.78
CA VAL A 51 5.11 -11.63 8.48
C VAL A 51 3.85 -12.28 7.91
N GLY A 52 2.84 -11.48 7.60
CA GLY A 52 1.63 -11.95 6.94
C GLY A 52 1.70 -11.76 5.43
N VAL A 53 2.11 -10.57 4.99
CA VAL A 53 2.11 -10.19 3.57
C VAL A 53 3.39 -9.44 3.23
N ILE A 54 3.96 -9.77 2.07
CA ILE A 54 5.09 -9.05 1.47
C ILE A 54 4.60 -8.42 0.16
N GLN A 55 4.69 -7.10 0.04
CA GLN A 55 4.42 -6.36 -1.18
C GLN A 55 5.74 -5.84 -1.77
N SER A 56 6.15 -6.33 -2.93
CA SER A 56 7.27 -5.71 -3.64
C SER A 56 6.79 -4.47 -4.37
N VAL A 57 7.55 -3.38 -4.29
CA VAL A 57 7.35 -2.26 -5.22
C VAL A 57 7.71 -2.69 -6.65
N CYS A 58 7.35 -1.88 -7.65
CA CYS A 58 7.49 -2.24 -9.06
C CYS A 58 8.08 -1.08 -9.86
N ASP A 59 9.06 -1.36 -10.71
CA ASP A 59 9.61 -0.39 -11.65
C ASP A 59 8.77 -0.31 -12.94
N GLY A 60 8.88 0.79 -13.67
CA GLY A 60 8.14 1.08 -14.90
C GLY A 60 6.79 1.71 -14.57
N ASP A 61 5.77 0.87 -14.41
CA ASP A 61 4.41 1.29 -14.03
C ASP A 61 4.01 0.69 -12.66
N PRO A 62 4.47 1.30 -11.54
CA PRO A 62 4.04 0.90 -10.22
C PRO A 62 2.54 1.10 -10.03
N ASP A 63 1.97 0.50 -8.98
CA ASP A 63 0.55 0.65 -8.67
C ASP A 63 0.22 2.02 -8.07
N ASN A 64 0.53 3.11 -8.77
CA ASN A 64 -0.06 4.41 -8.50
C ASN A 64 -1.54 4.40 -8.92
N ASP A 65 -2.31 5.42 -8.54
CA ASP A 65 -3.70 5.57 -9.00
C ASP A 65 -3.79 6.34 -10.33
N ALA A 66 -5.01 6.45 -10.87
CA ALA A 66 -5.25 7.20 -12.10
C ALA A 66 -4.96 8.70 -11.94
N ILE A 67 -5.16 9.30 -10.75
CA ILE A 67 -4.85 10.71 -10.49
C ILE A 67 -3.35 10.96 -10.69
N PHE A 68 -2.49 10.11 -10.12
CA PHE A 68 -1.05 10.20 -10.32
C PHE A 68 -0.70 10.16 -11.81
N ARG A 69 -1.23 9.17 -12.54
CA ARG A 69 -0.92 9.01 -13.98
C ARG A 69 -1.45 10.16 -14.85
N LEU A 70 -2.62 10.70 -14.53
CA LEU A 70 -3.23 11.82 -15.26
C LEU A 70 -2.52 13.16 -15.01
N THR A 71 -1.84 13.32 -13.87
CA THR A 71 -1.25 14.60 -13.44
C THR A 71 0.28 14.65 -13.57
N ARG A 72 0.94 13.52 -13.84
CA ARG A 72 2.40 13.40 -13.87
C ARG A 72 2.91 13.04 -15.27
N PRO A 73 3.66 13.93 -15.93
CA PRO A 73 4.46 13.54 -17.09
C PRO A 73 5.44 12.44 -16.71
N GLY A 74 5.59 11.41 -17.55
CA GLY A 74 6.54 10.33 -17.30
C GLY A 74 6.14 9.38 -16.16
N ALA A 75 4.86 9.27 -15.81
CA ALA A 75 4.38 8.33 -14.78
C ALA A 75 4.77 6.85 -15.03
N LEU A 76 5.17 6.49 -16.26
CA LEU A 76 5.61 5.15 -16.66
C LEU A 76 7.14 4.96 -16.66
N ASP A 77 7.91 6.00 -16.35
CA ASP A 77 9.34 5.93 -16.10
C ASP A 77 9.59 6.15 -14.61
N PHE A 78 9.13 5.17 -13.82
CA PHE A 78 9.21 5.19 -12.38
C PHE A 78 10.10 4.03 -11.91
N THR A 79 11.17 4.32 -11.19
CA THR A 79 11.97 3.34 -10.46
C THR A 79 11.96 3.57 -8.95
N PHE A 80 12.26 2.51 -8.20
CA PHE A 80 12.57 2.54 -6.77
C PHE A 80 14.03 2.16 -6.50
N ASP A 81 14.50 2.31 -5.26
CA ASP A 81 15.84 1.91 -4.88
C ASP A 81 16.03 0.39 -4.99
N ARG A 82 17.08 0.00 -5.72
CA ARG A 82 17.53 -1.39 -5.95
C ARG A 82 19.00 -1.60 -5.61
N THR A 83 19.61 -0.63 -4.95
CA THR A 83 21.00 -0.75 -4.51
C THR A 83 21.13 -1.91 -3.52
N PRO A 84 22.35 -2.45 -3.31
CA PRO A 84 22.59 -3.43 -2.25
C PRO A 84 22.25 -2.96 -0.84
N LEU A 85 21.98 -1.67 -0.66
CA LEU A 85 21.58 -1.05 0.60
C LEU A 85 20.04 -0.93 0.73
N ALA A 86 19.28 -1.24 -0.32
CA ALA A 86 17.83 -1.17 -0.29
C ALA A 86 17.27 -2.17 0.73
N MET A 87 16.50 -1.66 1.69
CA MET A 87 15.96 -2.45 2.80
C MET A 87 14.48 -2.76 2.60
N ASN A 88 14.03 -3.84 3.24
CA ASN A 88 12.60 -4.06 3.42
C ASN A 88 12.05 -3.04 4.43
N LEU A 89 10.85 -2.54 4.14
CA LEU A 89 10.14 -1.59 4.98
C LEU A 89 9.01 -2.29 5.73
N LEU A 90 9.11 -2.32 7.06
CA LEU A 90 8.03 -2.75 7.92
C LEU A 90 6.97 -1.65 8.01
N VAL A 91 5.72 -1.96 7.66
CA VAL A 91 4.62 -1.00 7.85
C VAL A 91 4.28 -0.89 9.34
N PRO A 92 4.17 0.33 9.90
CA PRO A 92 3.81 0.50 11.31
C PRO A 92 2.49 -0.19 11.64
N HIS A 93 2.49 -0.97 12.73
CA HIS A 93 1.33 -1.73 13.18
C HIS A 93 0.11 -0.85 13.52
N THR A 94 0.35 0.42 13.86
CA THR A 94 -0.67 1.44 14.13
C THR A 94 -1.28 2.05 12.86
N ALA A 95 -0.79 1.70 11.68
CA ALA A 95 -1.21 2.28 10.42
C ALA A 95 -1.66 1.21 9.41
N TYR A 96 -2.13 1.68 8.26
CA TYR A 96 -2.57 0.89 7.12
C TYR A 96 -1.89 1.42 5.87
N SER A 97 -1.35 0.52 5.05
CA SER A 97 -0.78 0.82 3.75
C SER A 97 -1.48 -0.02 2.69
N PRO A 98 -2.07 0.56 1.63
CA PRO A 98 -2.74 -0.25 0.61
C PRO A 98 -1.71 -1.15 -0.09
N TYR A 99 -2.12 -2.33 -0.56
CA TYR A 99 -1.30 -3.16 -1.44
C TYR A 99 -2.20 -3.87 -2.48
N ASN A 100 -1.71 -4.07 -3.70
CA ASN A 100 -2.52 -4.64 -4.78
C ASN A 100 -2.35 -6.16 -4.88
N ALA A 101 -2.77 -6.79 -5.97
CA ALA A 101 -2.57 -8.22 -6.18
C ALA A 101 -1.26 -8.58 -6.91
N GLN A 102 -0.53 -7.57 -7.42
CA GLN A 102 0.65 -7.78 -8.25
C GLN A 102 1.92 -7.69 -7.39
N ALA A 103 2.86 -8.60 -7.61
CA ALA A 103 4.10 -8.67 -6.83
C ALA A 103 3.85 -8.75 -5.30
N THR A 104 2.72 -9.35 -4.92
CA THR A 104 2.31 -9.56 -3.54
C THR A 104 2.43 -11.04 -3.18
N THR A 105 3.06 -11.34 -2.06
CA THR A 105 3.14 -12.68 -1.49
C THR A 105 2.41 -12.70 -0.15
N HIS A 106 1.29 -13.42 -0.09
CA HIS A 106 0.66 -13.78 1.18
C HIS A 106 1.35 -15.02 1.74
N LEU A 107 1.77 -14.96 3.00
CA LEU A 107 2.31 -16.11 3.71
C LEU A 107 1.18 -16.94 4.33
N TYR A 108 1.46 -18.19 4.66
CA TYR A 108 0.46 -19.16 5.14
C TYR A 108 -0.43 -18.61 6.27
N ALA A 109 0.18 -17.90 7.22
CA ALA A 109 -0.53 -17.29 8.35
C ALA A 109 -1.57 -16.22 7.96
N ALA A 110 -1.51 -15.69 6.74
CA ALA A 110 -2.40 -14.67 6.20
C ALA A 110 -3.21 -15.12 4.96
N PHE A 111 -3.31 -16.44 4.69
CA PHE A 111 -4.05 -16.95 3.52
C PHE A 111 -5.53 -16.59 3.53
N TRP A 112 -6.15 -16.42 4.69
CA TRP A 112 -7.52 -15.89 4.81
C TRP A 112 -7.64 -14.49 4.17
N GLY A 113 -6.55 -13.73 4.11
CA GLY A 113 -6.46 -12.44 3.45
C GLY A 113 -6.42 -12.49 1.92
N LEU A 114 -6.48 -13.68 1.31
CA LEU A 114 -6.62 -13.85 -0.15
C LEU A 114 -8.05 -13.60 -0.64
N TYR A 115 -9.03 -13.56 0.28
CA TYR A 115 -10.43 -13.34 -0.06
C TYR A 115 -10.66 -11.93 -0.65
N LEU A 116 -11.31 -11.86 -1.81
CA LEU A 116 -11.61 -10.61 -2.50
C LEU A 116 -13.07 -10.18 -2.29
N PRO A 117 -13.35 -8.93 -1.85
CA PRO A 117 -14.70 -8.39 -1.81
C PRO A 117 -15.36 -8.36 -3.20
N ILE A 118 -16.47 -9.07 -3.37
CA ILE A 118 -17.14 -9.21 -4.68
C ILE A 118 -18.15 -8.07 -5.00
N SER A 119 -18.46 -7.22 -4.03
CA SER A 119 -19.47 -6.16 -4.17
C SER A 119 -18.91 -4.83 -4.69
N VAL A 120 -17.63 -4.78 -5.06
CA VAL A 120 -16.93 -3.56 -5.48
C VAL A 120 -16.26 -3.76 -6.84
N PRO A 121 -15.96 -2.67 -7.58
CA PRO A 121 -15.26 -2.77 -8.86
C PRO A 121 -13.89 -3.46 -8.75
N GLY A 122 -13.45 -4.07 -9.86
CA GLY A 122 -12.19 -4.82 -9.90
C GLY A 122 -10.93 -4.00 -9.58
N ARG A 123 -10.93 -2.68 -9.79
CA ARG A 123 -9.80 -1.80 -9.39
C ARG A 123 -9.82 -1.41 -7.91
N VAL A 124 -10.88 -1.77 -7.20
CA VAL A 124 -11.13 -1.44 -5.79
C VAL A 124 -10.95 -2.67 -4.90
N THR A 125 -11.32 -3.85 -5.40
CA THR A 125 -11.38 -5.09 -4.63
C THR A 125 -10.06 -5.50 -3.97
N ASP A 126 -8.94 -5.42 -4.68
CA ASP A 126 -7.63 -5.84 -4.19
C ASP A 126 -7.12 -4.88 -3.12
N ILE A 127 -7.34 -3.58 -3.32
CA ILE A 127 -7.01 -2.56 -2.32
C ILE A 127 -7.89 -2.68 -1.07
N TRP A 128 -9.19 -2.89 -1.22
CA TRP A 128 -10.08 -3.03 -0.05
C TRP A 128 -9.77 -4.30 0.74
N ARG A 129 -9.50 -5.42 0.05
CA ARG A 129 -8.94 -6.62 0.69
C ARG A 129 -7.69 -6.26 1.49
N SER A 130 -6.78 -5.46 0.93
CA SER A 130 -5.53 -5.14 1.63
C SER A 130 -5.75 -4.49 3.01
N TYR A 131 -6.75 -3.62 3.13
CA TYR A 131 -7.10 -2.98 4.41
C TYR A 131 -7.81 -3.92 5.37
N ILE A 132 -8.76 -4.71 4.89
CA ILE A 132 -9.45 -5.74 5.70
C ILE A 132 -8.41 -6.73 6.25
N THR A 133 -7.51 -7.19 5.39
CA THR A 133 -6.44 -8.11 5.76
C THR A 133 -5.54 -7.51 6.82
N GLN A 134 -5.09 -6.26 6.65
CA GLN A 134 -4.30 -5.58 7.67
C GLN A 134 -5.04 -5.42 9.00
N ARG A 135 -6.35 -5.16 8.98
CA ARG A 135 -7.12 -5.02 10.22
C ARG A 135 -7.08 -6.29 11.06
N ILE A 136 -7.29 -7.46 10.44
CA ILE A 136 -7.23 -8.73 11.14
C ILE A 136 -5.78 -9.07 11.51
N MET A 137 -4.81 -8.80 10.62
CA MET A 137 -3.38 -9.01 10.90
C MET A 137 -2.95 -8.30 12.18
N LYS A 138 -3.52 -7.12 12.47
CA LYS A 138 -3.23 -6.38 13.70
C LYS A 138 -3.65 -7.13 14.98
N GLU A 139 -4.76 -7.86 14.95
CA GLU A 139 -5.20 -8.65 16.11
C GLU A 139 -4.29 -9.85 16.34
N VAL A 140 -3.84 -10.49 15.25
CA VAL A 140 -3.04 -11.72 15.33
C VAL A 140 -1.53 -11.47 15.32
N GLY A 141 -1.09 -10.22 15.45
CA GLY A 141 0.34 -9.85 15.50
C GLY A 141 1.12 -10.10 14.21
N LEU A 142 0.44 -10.07 13.05
CA LEU A 142 1.05 -10.19 11.74
C LEU A 142 1.32 -8.82 11.11
N HIS A 143 2.36 -8.75 10.29
CA HIS A 143 2.85 -7.50 9.70
C HIS A 143 2.87 -7.52 8.17
N LEU A 144 2.65 -6.34 7.60
CA LEU A 144 2.85 -6.05 6.19
C LEU A 144 4.27 -5.52 6.00
N VAL A 145 4.99 -6.13 5.06
CA VAL A 145 6.34 -5.72 4.68
C VAL A 145 6.32 -5.27 3.23
N TYR A 146 6.95 -4.14 2.96
CA TYR A 146 7.29 -3.69 1.63
C TYR A 146 8.72 -4.11 1.29
N SER A 147 8.95 -4.67 0.11
CA SER A 147 10.28 -5.04 -0.35
C SER A 147 10.70 -4.24 -1.59
N PRO A 148 12.03 -4.03 -1.79
CA PRO A 148 12.56 -3.44 -3.01
C PRO A 148 12.03 -4.13 -4.28
N PRO A 149 12.06 -3.46 -5.44
CA PRO A 149 11.39 -4.00 -6.60
C PRO A 149 12.05 -5.28 -7.09
N ILE A 150 11.22 -6.29 -7.33
CA ILE A 150 11.61 -7.59 -7.92
C ILE A 150 11.04 -7.76 -9.33
N VAL A 151 10.09 -6.90 -9.71
CA VAL A 151 9.43 -6.90 -11.02
C VAL A 151 9.53 -5.52 -11.67
N ARG A 152 9.49 -5.52 -13.01
CA ARG A 152 9.27 -4.34 -13.83
C ARG A 152 8.01 -4.57 -14.66
N HIS A 153 7.13 -3.58 -14.70
CA HIS A 153 5.95 -3.59 -15.57
C HIS A 153 6.11 -2.57 -16.69
N ASP A 154 6.10 -3.06 -17.92
CA ASP A 154 6.00 -2.23 -19.11
C ASP A 154 4.55 -2.32 -19.62
N ARG A 155 3.75 -1.27 -19.42
CA ARG A 155 2.34 -1.22 -19.84
C ARG A 155 2.14 -0.41 -21.11
N SER A 156 1.15 -0.82 -21.91
CA SER A 156 0.68 -0.11 -23.09
C SER A 156 -0.41 0.91 -22.74
N ALA A 157 -0.83 1.71 -23.72
CA ALA A 157 -1.78 2.81 -23.55
C ALA A 157 -3.07 2.37 -22.84
N HIS A 158 -3.26 2.87 -21.61
CA HIS A 158 -4.48 2.73 -20.82
C HIS A 158 -5.36 3.97 -21.00
N ASP A 159 -6.68 3.77 -20.92
CA ASP A 159 -7.62 4.88 -20.70
C ASP A 159 -7.60 5.26 -19.22
N TYR A 160 -6.72 6.21 -18.87
CA TYR A 160 -6.59 6.67 -17.49
C TYR A 160 -7.85 7.37 -16.96
N LEU A 161 -8.72 7.87 -17.83
CA LEU A 161 -9.99 8.47 -17.40
C LEU A 161 -10.99 7.39 -16.99
N ALA A 162 -11.04 6.27 -17.72
CA ALA A 162 -11.82 5.11 -17.33
C ALA A 162 -11.31 4.50 -16.00
N ASP A 163 -9.98 4.43 -15.82
CA ASP A 163 -9.37 3.98 -14.56
C ASP A 163 -9.75 4.91 -13.40
N PHE A 164 -9.73 6.23 -13.59
CA PHE A 164 -10.17 7.20 -12.58
C PHE A 164 -11.62 6.96 -12.15
N GLN A 165 -12.52 6.69 -13.11
CA GLN A 165 -13.91 6.37 -12.81
C GLN A 165 -14.04 5.05 -12.03
N ALA A 166 -13.30 4.02 -12.44
CA ALA A 166 -13.33 2.71 -11.79
C ALA A 166 -12.71 2.73 -10.38
N GLU A 167 -11.86 3.72 -10.07
CA GLU A 167 -11.19 3.91 -8.78
C GLU A 167 -11.94 4.86 -7.83
N SER A 168 -13.12 5.38 -8.21
CA SER A 168 -13.84 6.42 -7.46
C SER A 168 -14.02 6.14 -5.97
N ASP A 169 -14.29 4.88 -5.63
CA ASP A 169 -14.49 4.45 -4.24
C ASP A 169 -13.22 4.55 -3.40
N LEU A 170 -12.04 4.36 -4.00
CA LEU A 170 -10.77 4.56 -3.32
C LEU A 170 -10.57 6.03 -2.95
N TYR A 171 -10.97 6.95 -3.83
CA TYR A 171 -10.80 8.38 -3.60
C TYR A 171 -11.77 8.92 -2.54
N VAL A 172 -13.03 8.50 -2.60
CA VAL A 172 -14.11 9.09 -1.80
C VAL A 172 -14.31 8.36 -0.47
N LYS A 173 -14.06 7.05 -0.41
CA LYS A 173 -14.42 6.20 0.74
C LYS A 173 -13.23 5.73 1.57
N ALA A 174 -12.00 5.72 1.06
CA ALA A 174 -10.86 5.11 1.76
C ALA A 174 -10.64 5.65 3.17
N ASN A 175 -10.73 6.98 3.39
CA ASN A 175 -10.52 7.52 4.73
C ASN A 175 -11.58 7.06 5.75
N LYS A 176 -12.85 7.05 5.36
CA LYS A 176 -13.94 6.54 6.21
C LYS A 176 -13.84 5.04 6.42
N PHE A 177 -13.42 4.31 5.40
CA PHE A 177 -13.23 2.87 5.49
C PHE A 177 -12.14 2.51 6.50
N LEU A 178 -11.00 3.23 6.48
CA LEU A 178 -9.95 3.05 7.47
C LEU A 178 -10.42 3.37 8.90
N GLN A 179 -11.21 4.44 9.08
CA GLN A 179 -11.80 4.76 10.39
C GLN A 179 -12.72 3.64 10.88
N CYS A 180 -13.61 3.14 10.01
CA CYS A 180 -14.50 2.04 10.34
C CYS A 180 -13.74 0.76 10.71
N LEU A 181 -12.65 0.43 10.01
CA LEU A 181 -11.82 -0.72 10.35
C LEU A 181 -11.12 -0.50 11.70
N ASP A 182 -10.57 0.69 11.94
CA ASP A 182 -9.85 1.00 13.18
C ASP A 182 -10.77 0.97 14.42
N GLU A 183 -12.02 1.40 14.25
CA GLU A 183 -13.06 1.37 15.29
C GLU A 183 -13.72 0.00 15.45
N TRP A 184 -13.58 -0.89 14.46
CA TRP A 184 -14.18 -2.22 14.50
C TRP A 184 -13.53 -3.06 15.60
N MET A 185 -14.37 -3.76 16.37
CA MET A 185 -13.95 -4.75 17.36
C MET A 185 -14.65 -6.08 17.07
N SER A 186 -14.01 -7.19 17.44
CA SER A 186 -14.66 -8.49 17.45
C SER A 186 -15.78 -8.49 18.49
N ASP A 187 -16.90 -9.13 18.18
CA ASP A 187 -18.01 -9.32 19.12
C ASP A 187 -17.66 -10.34 20.23
N ASP A 188 -16.51 -11.01 20.13
CA ASP A 188 -16.02 -11.99 21.09
C ASP A 188 -14.83 -11.41 21.89
N PRO A 189 -15.01 -11.03 23.17
CA PRO A 189 -13.99 -10.34 23.96
C PRO A 189 -12.86 -11.25 24.49
N ASP A 190 -12.92 -12.56 24.27
CA ASP A 190 -12.04 -13.56 24.93
C ASP A 190 -11.08 -14.31 23.98
N SER A 191 -10.86 -13.84 22.74
CA SER A 191 -9.89 -14.45 21.80
C SER A 191 -8.53 -13.75 21.78
#